data_AF-A0A2V1P148-F1
#
_entry.id   AF-A0A2V1P148-F1
#
_cell.length_a   1.000
_cell.length_b   1.000
_cell.length_c   1.000
_cell.angle_alpha   90.00
_cell.angle_beta   90.00
_cell.angle_gamma   90.00
#
_symmetry.space_group_name_H-M   'P 1'
#
loop_
_entity.id
_entity.type
_entity.pdbx_description
1 polymer ?
#
loop_
_entity_poly.entity_id
_entity_poly.type
_entity_poly.pdbx_seq_one_letter_code
_entity_poly.pdbx_strand_id
1 'polypeptide(L)'
;MAKCNICESKIGFFDEQKVEGVCSECKAKIEKVVLTTETYPERMNITDTIEVITAECAFGMNMFKDLFAGVRNITGGRSEAVQKTIRDSRRTALYELKKEAYEVGANAVVGIDLDYVELSGAGNMVRGCPDGC
;
A
#
# COMPACT_ATOMS: atom_id res chain seq x y z
N MET A 1 -15.37 -25.07 4.77
CA MET A 1 -14.87 -24.11 5.78
C MET A 1 -13.71 -23.36 5.13
N ALA A 2 -13.78 -22.03 5.06
CA ALA A 2 -12.62 -21.25 4.60
C ALA A 2 -11.56 -21.26 5.71
N LYS A 3 -10.30 -21.48 5.33
CA LYS A 3 -9.16 -21.37 6.24
C LYS A 3 -8.46 -20.04 5.95
N CYS A 4 -7.85 -19.46 6.97
CA CYS A 4 -6.95 -18.34 6.77
C CYS A 4 -5.73 -18.78 5.96
N ASN A 5 -5.35 -17.95 5.00
CA ASN A 5 -4.13 -18.14 4.20
C ASN A 5 -2.83 -17.97 5.01
N ILE A 6 -2.86 -17.27 6.14
CA ILE A 6 -1.66 -17.01 6.97
C ILE A 6 -1.59 -17.89 8.22
N CYS A 7 -2.72 -18.07 8.93
CA CYS A 7 -2.77 -18.74 10.24
C CYS A 7 -3.38 -20.15 10.19
N GLU A 8 -3.86 -20.60 9.03
CA GLU A 8 -4.64 -21.84 8.79
C GLU A 8 -5.88 -22.05 9.68
N SER A 9 -6.22 -21.08 10.54
CA SER A 9 -7.37 -21.17 11.44
C SER A 9 -8.69 -21.05 10.67
N LYS A 10 -9.76 -21.56 11.28
CA LYS A 10 -11.09 -21.62 10.64
C LYS A 10 -11.71 -20.21 10.62
N ILE A 11 -12.03 -19.71 9.43
CA ILE A 11 -12.78 -18.46 9.26
C ILE A 11 -14.28 -18.76 9.40
N GLY A 12 -14.97 -18.01 10.26
CA GLY A 12 -16.41 -18.10 10.46
C GLY A 12 -17.19 -17.75 9.19
N PHE A 13 -18.37 -18.35 8.99
CA PHE A 13 -19.18 -18.16 7.79
C PHE A 13 -19.79 -16.74 7.69
N PHE A 14 -19.93 -16.04 8.82
CA PHE A 14 -20.51 -14.69 8.94
C PHE A 14 -19.46 -13.56 9.00
N ASP A 15 -18.18 -13.87 8.83
CA ASP A 15 -17.15 -12.84 8.82
C ASP A 15 -17.15 -12.09 7.48
N GLU A 16 -17.43 -10.77 7.51
CA GLU A 16 -17.19 -9.84 6.39
C GLU A 16 -15.74 -9.94 5.85
N GLN A 17 -14.83 -10.49 6.66
CA GLN A 17 -13.42 -10.72 6.39
C GLN A 17 -13.15 -11.90 5.42
N LYS A 18 -14.18 -12.65 5.02
CA LYS A 18 -14.05 -13.75 4.05
C LYS A 18 -13.59 -13.28 2.65
N VAL A 19 -13.74 -12.00 2.34
CA VAL A 19 -13.37 -11.40 1.04
C VAL A 19 -11.84 -11.33 0.85
N GLU A 20 -11.07 -11.17 1.93
CA GLU A 20 -9.59 -11.09 1.87
C GLU A 20 -8.90 -12.42 2.24
N GLY A 21 -9.64 -13.41 2.76
CA GLY A 21 -9.07 -14.72 3.14
C GLY A 21 -8.21 -14.73 4.41
N VAL A 22 -8.22 -13.63 5.19
CA VAL A 22 -7.40 -13.43 6.41
C VAL A 22 -8.26 -13.53 7.68
N CYS A 23 -7.75 -14.20 8.73
CA CYS A 23 -8.39 -14.30 10.05
C CYS A 23 -8.34 -12.96 10.83
N SER A 24 -9.36 -12.66 11.64
CA SER A 24 -9.44 -11.43 12.45
C SER A 24 -8.20 -11.18 13.32
N GLU A 25 -7.66 -12.24 13.92
CA GLU A 25 -6.42 -12.19 14.71
C GLU A 25 -5.19 -11.84 13.88
N CYS A 26 -5.07 -12.35 12.65
CA CYS A 26 -3.96 -11.98 11.76
C CYS A 26 -4.07 -10.53 11.32
N LYS A 27 -5.29 -10.06 11.03
CA LYS A 27 -5.51 -8.65 10.69
C LYS A 27 -5.03 -7.72 11.81
N ALA A 28 -5.34 -8.06 13.06
CA ALA A 28 -4.87 -7.30 14.22
C ALA A 28 -3.33 -7.32 14.37
N LYS A 29 -2.66 -8.42 13.99
CA LYS A 29 -1.19 -8.49 14.00
C LYS A 29 -0.57 -7.66 12.87
N ILE A 30 -1.13 -7.72 11.66
CA ILE A 30 -0.71 -6.90 10.52
C ILE A 30 -0.85 -5.42 10.86
N GLU A 31 -1.96 -5.00 11.47
CA GLU A 31 -2.17 -3.60 11.85
C GLU A 31 -1.15 -3.10 12.89
N LYS A 32 -0.67 -3.97 13.77
CA LYS A 32 0.35 -3.66 14.79
C LYS A 32 1.76 -3.50 14.23
N VAL A 33 2.02 -3.92 12.99
CA VAL A 33 3.33 -3.69 12.33
C VAL A 33 3.60 -2.19 12.30
N VAL A 34 4.74 -1.80 12.87
CA VAL A 34 5.15 -0.39 12.95
C VAL A 34 5.76 0.00 11.61
N LEU A 35 5.34 1.13 11.08
CA LEU A 35 5.88 1.71 9.85
C LEU A 35 6.51 3.06 10.21
N THR A 36 7.76 3.28 9.80
CA THR A 36 8.43 4.58 9.97
C THR A 36 9.22 4.97 8.73
N THR A 37 9.23 6.27 8.44
CA THR A 37 10.07 6.88 7.41
C THR A 37 11.47 7.18 7.94
N GLU A 38 11.69 7.07 9.25
CA GLU A 38 12.99 7.30 9.87
C GLU A 38 13.95 6.14 9.58
N THR A 39 15.19 6.47 9.22
CA THR A 39 16.22 5.47 8.89
C THR A 39 16.82 4.81 10.12
N TYR A 40 16.95 5.56 11.22
CA TYR A 40 17.50 5.05 12.49
C TYR A 40 16.65 5.52 13.69
N PRO A 41 15.59 4.77 14.02
CA PRO A 41 14.78 5.07 15.19
C PRO A 41 15.52 4.84 16.50
N GLU A 42 15.86 5.93 17.21
CA GLU A 42 16.58 5.87 18.50
C GLU A 42 15.87 5.02 19.56
N ARG A 43 14.54 4.87 19.45
CA ARG A 43 13.71 4.10 20.40
C ARG A 43 13.47 2.65 19.97
N MET A 44 14.04 2.21 18.84
CA MET A 44 13.83 0.87 18.31
C MET A 44 15.18 0.24 17.98
N ASN A 45 15.57 -0.76 18.79
CA ASN A 45 16.75 -1.57 18.50
C ASN A 45 16.41 -2.58 17.41
N ILE A 46 17.10 -2.49 16.28
CA ILE A 46 16.97 -3.42 15.15
C ILE A 46 17.84 -4.65 15.48
N THR A 47 17.21 -5.80 15.74
CA THR A 47 17.94 -7.04 16.03
C THR A 47 18.39 -7.72 14.76
N ASP A 48 17.49 -7.83 13.78
CA ASP A 48 17.68 -8.59 12.55
C ASP A 48 17.07 -7.84 11.37
N THR A 49 17.76 -7.83 10.24
CA THR A 49 17.25 -7.33 8.95
C THR A 49 16.91 -8.54 8.09
N ILE A 50 15.64 -8.69 7.74
CA ILE A 50 15.13 -9.90 7.07
C ILE A 50 15.31 -9.78 5.55
N GLU A 51 14.50 -8.95 4.91
CA GLU A 51 14.53 -8.71 3.47
C GLU A 51 13.94 -7.35 3.11
N VAL A 52 14.13 -6.93 1.85
CA VAL A 52 13.52 -5.72 1.31
C VAL A 52 12.13 -6.08 0.79
N ILE A 53 11.12 -5.38 1.30
CA ILE A 53 9.73 -5.53 0.87
C ILE A 53 9.29 -4.31 0.05
N THR A 54 8.34 -4.52 -0.85
CA THR A 54 7.77 -3.47 -1.69
C THR A 54 6.27 -3.64 -1.79
N ALA A 55 5.52 -2.54 -1.79
CA ALA A 55 4.09 -2.55 -2.05
C ALA A 55 3.74 -1.45 -3.05
N GLU A 56 3.01 -1.81 -4.09
CA GLU A 56 2.52 -0.89 -5.09
C GLU A 56 1.00 -0.88 -5.12
N CYS A 57 0.40 0.28 -5.35
CA CYS A 57 -1.04 0.41 -5.47
C CYS A 57 -1.37 1.26 -6.69
N ALA A 58 -1.85 0.62 -7.75
CA ALA A 58 -2.23 1.28 -8.99
C ALA A 58 -3.74 1.53 -9.02
N PHE A 59 -4.12 2.75 -9.40
CA PHE A 59 -5.54 3.11 -9.54
C PHE A 59 -5.88 3.36 -11.00
N GLY A 60 -6.90 2.64 -11.49
CA GLY A 60 -7.34 2.69 -12.87
C GLY A 60 -8.20 3.91 -13.23
N MET A 61 -8.41 4.10 -14.53
CA MET A 61 -9.20 5.20 -15.14
C MET A 61 -10.62 5.38 -14.58
N ASN A 62 -11.20 4.35 -13.96
CA ASN A 62 -12.54 4.43 -13.36
C ASN A 62 -12.58 5.36 -12.15
N MET A 63 -11.51 5.39 -11.34
CA MET A 63 -11.41 6.30 -10.20
C MET A 63 -11.22 7.75 -10.64
N PHE A 64 -10.47 7.97 -11.73
CA PHE A 64 -10.34 9.28 -12.36
C PHE A 64 -11.68 9.80 -12.88
N LYS A 65 -12.52 8.93 -13.49
CA LYS A 65 -13.88 9.31 -13.91
C LYS A 65 -14.73 9.79 -12.75
N ASP A 66 -14.74 9.06 -11.64
CA ASP A 66 -15.50 9.42 -10.45
C ASP A 66 -14.99 10.73 -9.83
N LEU A 67 -13.68 10.94 -9.90
CA LEU A 67 -13.03 12.16 -9.47
C LEU A 67 -13.45 13.38 -10.29
N PHE A 68 -13.44 13.28 -11.62
CA PHE A 68 -13.88 14.35 -12.53
C PHE A 68 -15.39 14.57 -12.51
N ALA A 69 -16.20 13.52 -12.26
CA ALA A 69 -17.64 13.65 -12.07
C ALA A 69 -17.97 14.46 -10.80
N GLY A 70 -17.24 14.25 -9.70
CA GLY A 70 -17.40 15.01 -8.46
C GLY A 70 -16.81 16.44 -8.52
N VAL A 71 -15.68 16.63 -9.19
CA VAL A 71 -14.98 17.93 -9.32
C VAL A 71 -15.75 18.95 -10.14
N ARG A 72 -16.62 18.51 -11.07
CA ARG A 72 -17.47 19.44 -11.85
C ARG A 72 -18.38 20.32 -10.98
N ASN A 73 -18.61 19.96 -9.72
CA ASN A 73 -19.41 20.74 -8.75
C ASN A 73 -18.58 21.51 -7.71
N ILE A 74 -17.24 21.35 -7.67
CA ILE A 74 -16.35 22.02 -6.70
C ILE A 74 -15.27 22.77 -7.47
N THR A 75 -15.56 24.05 -7.75
CA THR A 75 -14.60 24.98 -8.32
C THR A 75 -13.64 25.48 -7.25
N GLY A 76 -12.34 25.21 -7.43
CA GLY A 76 -11.31 26.21 -7.07
C GLY A 76 -10.62 26.17 -5.70
N GLY A 77 -10.51 25.03 -5.01
CA GLY A 77 -9.59 24.96 -3.86
C GLY A 77 -9.71 23.68 -3.06
N ARG A 78 -8.75 22.76 -3.20
CA ARG A 78 -8.74 21.42 -2.57
C ARG A 78 -10.02 20.62 -2.84
N SER A 79 -10.05 19.94 -3.97
CA SER A 79 -11.09 18.96 -4.26
C SER A 79 -11.03 17.84 -3.20
N GLU A 80 -11.96 17.84 -2.25
CA GLU A 80 -12.05 16.85 -1.17
C GLU A 80 -12.07 15.43 -1.72
N ALA A 81 -12.70 15.23 -2.88
CA ALA A 81 -12.68 13.99 -3.63
C ALA A 81 -11.26 13.53 -4.01
N VAL A 82 -10.40 14.43 -4.53
CA VAL A 82 -9.01 14.11 -4.92
C VAL A 82 -8.21 13.72 -3.70
N GLN A 83 -8.33 14.51 -2.64
CA GLN A 83 -7.59 14.28 -1.40
C GLN A 83 -8.00 12.98 -0.71
N LYS A 84 -9.30 12.69 -0.69
CA LYS A 84 -9.84 11.44 -0.15
C LYS A 84 -9.28 10.25 -0.94
N THR A 85 -9.32 10.32 -2.25
CA THR A 85 -8.78 9.28 -3.13
C THR A 85 -7.28 9.03 -2.91
N ILE A 86 -6.46 10.08 -2.82
CA ILE A 86 -5.02 9.94 -2.54
C ILE A 86 -4.77 9.42 -1.12
N ARG A 87 -5.63 9.78 -0.17
CA ARG A 87 -5.54 9.27 1.20
C ARG A 87 -5.88 7.78 1.26
N ASP A 88 -6.92 7.37 0.56
CA ASP A 88 -7.34 5.97 0.45
C ASP A 88 -6.26 5.16 -0.27
N SER A 89 -5.66 5.70 -1.33
CA SER A 89 -4.55 5.03 -2.03
C SER A 89 -3.34 4.76 -1.14
N ARG A 90 -2.92 5.79 -0.41
CA ARG A 90 -1.84 5.65 0.57
C ARG A 90 -2.18 4.62 1.63
N ARG A 91 -3.42 4.60 2.11
CA ARG A 91 -3.85 3.65 3.15
C ARG A 91 -3.79 2.21 2.66
N THR A 92 -4.23 1.96 1.42
CA THR A 92 -4.17 0.64 0.80
C THR A 92 -2.72 0.20 0.57
N ALA A 93 -1.88 1.07 0.00
CA ALA A 93 -0.46 0.75 -0.21
C ALA A 93 0.28 0.42 1.10
N LEU A 94 0.05 1.21 2.15
CA LEU A 94 0.66 0.95 3.46
C LEU A 94 0.10 -0.32 4.12
N TYR A 95 -1.15 -0.69 3.85
CA TYR A 95 -1.72 -1.94 4.37
C TYR A 95 -1.10 -3.16 3.69
N GLU A 96 -0.95 -3.14 2.37
CA GLU A 96 -0.25 -4.20 1.64
C GLU A 96 1.22 -4.31 2.11
N LEU A 97 1.91 -3.18 2.33
CA LEU A 97 3.27 -3.18 2.87
C LEU A 97 3.34 -3.86 4.25
N LYS A 98 2.37 -3.60 5.14
CA LYS A 98 2.30 -4.27 6.45
C LYS A 98 2.04 -5.77 6.32
N LYS A 99 1.23 -6.16 5.35
CA LYS A 99 0.90 -7.56 5.10
C LYS A 99 2.13 -8.32 4.62
N GLU A 100 2.84 -7.78 3.63
CA GLU A 100 4.13 -8.32 3.16
C GLU A 100 5.15 -8.42 4.31
N ALA A 101 5.27 -7.36 5.11
CA ALA A 101 6.11 -7.36 6.31
C ALA A 101 5.74 -8.50 7.27
N TYR A 102 4.45 -8.74 7.48
CA TYR A 102 3.98 -9.81 8.36
C TYR A 102 4.23 -11.20 7.76
N GLU A 103 4.12 -11.37 6.45
CA GLU A 103 4.38 -12.63 5.75
C GLU A 103 5.86 -13.05 5.82
N VAL A 104 6.79 -12.08 5.75
CA VAL A 104 8.23 -12.33 5.97
C VAL A 104 8.59 -12.46 7.46
N GLY A 105 7.63 -12.27 8.37
CA GLY A 105 7.81 -12.37 9.82
C GLY A 105 8.39 -11.11 10.48
N ALA A 106 8.42 -9.97 9.78
CA ALA A 106 8.85 -8.69 10.33
C ALA A 106 7.79 -8.09 11.27
N ASN A 107 8.25 -7.37 12.28
CA ASN A 107 7.40 -6.64 13.24
C ASN A 107 7.41 -5.12 13.01
N ALA A 108 8.34 -4.62 12.21
CA ALA A 108 8.49 -3.22 11.87
C ALA A 108 9.13 -3.05 10.48
N VAL A 109 8.79 -1.96 9.81
CA VAL A 109 9.39 -1.50 8.56
C VAL A 109 9.93 -0.10 8.78
N VAL A 110 11.23 0.08 8.56
CA VAL A 110 11.97 1.33 8.75
C VAL A 110 12.44 1.88 7.40
N GLY A 111 12.66 3.19 7.32
CA GLY A 111 13.13 3.82 6.08
C GLY A 111 12.14 3.74 4.92
N ILE A 112 10.84 3.81 5.20
CA ILE A 112 9.80 3.77 4.15
C ILE A 112 9.87 5.04 3.31
N ASP A 113 9.84 4.87 1.99
CA ASP A 113 9.66 5.92 1.01
C ASP A 113 8.36 5.71 0.22
N LEU A 114 7.68 6.79 -0.14
CA LEU A 114 6.36 6.74 -0.79
C LEU A 114 6.36 7.62 -2.04
N ASP A 115 6.44 6.99 -3.19
CA ASP A 115 6.41 7.66 -4.49
C ASP A 115 5.03 7.63 -5.13
N TYR A 116 4.59 8.78 -5.64
CA TYR A 116 3.41 8.89 -6.49
C TYR A 116 3.85 9.08 -7.94
N VAL A 117 3.71 8.02 -8.74
CA VAL A 117 4.01 8.06 -10.17
C VAL A 117 2.74 8.15 -11.00
N GLU A 118 2.64 9.19 -11.82
CA GLU A 118 1.61 9.28 -12.84
C GLU A 118 2.06 8.46 -14.06
N LEU A 119 1.40 7.33 -14.29
CA LEU A 119 1.52 6.58 -15.54
C LEU A 119 0.80 7.35 -16.65
N SER A 120 1.39 8.48 -17.06
CA SER A 120 0.97 9.19 -18.25
C SER A 120 1.41 8.38 -19.46
N GLY A 121 0.44 7.87 -20.21
CA GLY A 121 0.69 7.17 -21.47
C GLY A 121 1.24 8.14 -22.52
N ALA A 122 2.54 8.42 -22.47
CA ALA A 122 3.27 9.10 -23.53
C ALA A 122 4.71 8.57 -23.51
N GLY A 123 4.99 7.65 -24.43
CA GLY A 123 6.29 7.02 -24.55
C GLY A 123 7.41 8.05 -24.72
N ASN A 124 8.34 8.05 -23.79
CA ASN A 124 9.73 8.39 -24.06
C ASN A 124 10.58 7.35 -23.34
N MET A 125 10.61 6.18 -23.96
CA MET A 125 11.72 5.25 -23.84
C MET A 125 12.97 6.09 -24.14
N VAL A 126 13.83 6.32 -23.14
CA VAL A 126 15.15 6.87 -23.36
C VAL A 126 15.85 5.92 -24.33
N ARG A 127 15.85 6.30 -25.60
CA ARG A 127 16.65 5.69 -26.64
C ARG A 127 18.09 5.94 -26.19
N GLY A 128 18.73 4.92 -25.66
CA GLY A 128 20.16 4.94 -25.36
C GLY A 128 20.90 5.47 -26.59
N CYS A 129 21.81 6.43 -26.38
CA CYS A 129 22.78 6.79 -27.40
C CYS A 129 23.60 5.53 -27.71
N PRO A 130 23.57 5.00 -28.96
CA PRO A 130 24.44 3.89 -29.34
C PRO A 130 25.87 4.35 -29.60
N ASP A 131 26.09 5.65 -29.80
CA ASP A 131 27.33 6.14 -30.41
C ASP A 131 28.01 7.20 -29.53
N GLY A 132 29.02 6.73 -28.78
CA GLY A 132 30.27 7.40 -28.42
C GLY A 132 30.26 8.87 -28.00
N CYS A 133 30.50 9.10 -26.71
CA CYS A 133 31.30 10.22 -26.23
C CYS A 133 32.35 9.67 -25.26
#